data_AF-A0A7V6YV70-F1
#
_entry.id   AF-A0A7V6YV70-F1
#
_cell.length_a   1.000
_cell.length_b   1.000
_cell.length_c   1.000
_cell.angle_alpha   90.00
_cell.angle_beta   90.00
_cell.angle_gamma   90.00
#
_symmetry.space_group_name_H-M   'P 1'
#
loop_
_entity.id
_entity.type
_entity.pdbx_description
1 polymer ?
#
loop_
_entity_poly.entity_id
_entity_poly.type
_entity_poly.pdbx_seq_one_letter_code
_entity_poly.pdbx_strand_id
1 'polypeptide(L)' 'MYNLFEVVVIVYKRKKFIKNPVIIEAYQVFTETKIETLEGLMTASPGDWIVTGIKGEQYPVKPDIFEATYSPIE' A
#
# COMPACT_ATOMS: atom_id res chain seq x y z
N MET A 1 20.57 -16.85 -4.45
CA MET A 1 19.42 -17.09 -5.33
C MET A 1 18.18 -17.05 -4.45
N TYR A 2 17.41 -15.97 -4.47
CA TYR A 2 16.21 -15.83 -3.63
C TYR A 2 15.08 -16.70 -4.19
N ASN A 3 14.33 -17.37 -3.32
CA ASN A 3 13.14 -18.12 -3.72
C ASN A 3 12.07 -17.14 -4.23
N LEU A 4 11.29 -17.50 -5.26
CA LEU A 4 10.15 -16.71 -5.74
C LEU A 4 9.21 -16.26 -4.61
N PHE A 5 9.01 -17.07 -3.57
CA PHE A 5 8.25 -16.72 -2.37
C PHE A 5 8.92 -15.59 -1.57
N GLU A 6 10.23 -15.65 -1.35
CA GLU A 6 10.98 -14.55 -0.72
C GLU A 6 10.98 -13.31 -1.60
N VAL A 7 11.14 -13.45 -2.92
CA VAL A 7 11.12 -12.31 -3.86
C VAL A 7 9.76 -11.62 -3.84
N VAL A 8 8.66 -12.37 -3.87
CA VAL A 8 7.31 -11.83 -3.73
C VAL A 8 7.17 -11.11 -2.39
N VAL A 9 7.55 -11.74 -1.27
CA VAL A 9 7.49 -11.11 0.05
C VAL A 9 8.36 -9.85 0.15
N ILE A 10 9.52 -9.81 -0.52
CA ILE A 10 10.41 -8.64 -0.58
C ILE A 10 9.80 -7.52 -1.43
N VAL A 11 9.14 -7.84 -2.55
CA VAL A 11 8.42 -6.86 -3.40
C VAL A 11 7.19 -6.29 -2.69
N TYR A 12 6.48 -7.10 -1.90
CA TYR A 12 5.29 -6.69 -1.15
C TYR A 12 5.54 -6.35 0.32
N LYS A 13 6.80 -6.09 0.71
CA LYS A 13 7.10 -5.79 2.11
C LYS A 13 6.41 -4.49 2.52
N ARG A 14 5.29 -4.63 3.23
CA ARG A 14 4.54 -3.52 3.79
C ARG A 14 5.42 -2.75 4.75
N LYS A 15 5.43 -1.44 4.60
CA LYS A 15 6.10 -0.52 5.51
C LYS A 15 5.04 0.16 6.37
N LYS A 16 5.44 0.58 7.55
CA LYS A 16 4.55 1.33 8.43
C LYS A 16 4.69 2.82 8.15
N PHE A 17 3.57 3.53 8.25
CA PHE A 17 3.50 4.98 8.13
C PHE A 17 2.55 5.54 9.19
N ILE A 18 2.71 6.81 9.50
CA ILE A 18 1.78 7.57 10.33
C ILE A 18 0.98 8.55 9.47
N LYS A 19 -0.35 8.51 9.64
CA LYS A 19 -1.32 9.52 9.20
C LYS A 19 -2.02 10.06 10.43
N ASN A 20 -1.54 11.18 10.94
CA ASN A 20 -1.89 11.78 12.24
C ASN A 20 -3.29 11.43 12.78
N PRO A 21 -3.42 10.74 13.94
CA PRO A 21 -2.40 10.04 14.75
C PRO A 21 -2.34 8.51 14.47
N VAL A 22 -2.81 8.06 13.32
CA VAL A 22 -3.02 6.64 13.02
C VAL A 22 -1.78 6.02 12.36
N ILE A 23 -1.28 4.92 12.92
CA ILE A 23 -0.26 4.07 12.28
C ILE A 23 -0.97 3.10 11.34
N ILE A 24 -0.50 3.03 10.10
CA ILE A 24 -1.01 2.13 9.06
C ILE A 24 0.13 1.37 8.41
N GLU A 25 -0.23 0.33 7.65
CA GLU A 25 0.68 -0.34 6.72
C GLU A 25 0.36 0.08 5.28
N ALA A 26 1.39 0.31 4.48
CA ALA A 26 1.23 0.56 3.06
C ALA A 26 2.37 -0.05 2.24
N TYR A 27 2.08 -0.32 0.98
CA TYR A 27 3.06 -0.74 -0.02
C TYR A 27 2.73 -0.13 -1.38
N GLN A 28 3.74 0.08 -2.21
CA GLN A 28 3.57 0.62 -3.55
C GLN A 28 3.42 -0.53 -4.55
N VAL A 29 2.56 -0.37 -5.55
CA VAL A 29 2.44 -1.33 -6.66
C VAL A 29 3.26 -0.90 -7.87
N PHE A 30 3.77 -1.86 -8.63
CA PHE A 30 4.57 -1.60 -9.84
C PHE A 30 3.92 -2.11 -11.13
N THR A 31 2.73 -2.69 -11.01
CA THR A 31 1.89 -3.18 -12.10
C THR A 31 0.45 -2.74 -11.84
N GLU A 32 -0.37 -2.71 -12.89
CA GLU A 32 -1.80 -2.55 -12.70
C GLU A 32 -2.33 -3.65 -11.76
N THR A 33 -3.00 -3.25 -10.68
CA THR A 33 -3.45 -4.15 -9.62
C THR A 33 -4.91 -3.85 -9.31
N LYS A 34 -5.77 -4.86 -9.37
CA LYS A 34 -7.18 -4.74 -8.95
C LYS A 34 -7.30 -5.11 -7.48
N ILE A 35 -7.95 -4.26 -6.70
CA ILE A 35 -8.16 -4.47 -5.27
C ILE A 35 -9.64 -4.33 -4.92
N GLU A 36 -10.13 -5.21 -4.05
CA GLU A 36 -11.47 -5.09 -3.47
C GLU A 36 -11.42 -4.06 -2.33
N THR A 37 -12.24 -3.02 -2.46
CA THR A 37 -12.40 -1.96 -1.47
C THR A 37 -13.82 -1.97 -0.92
N LEU A 38 -14.12 -1.14 0.08
CA LEU A 38 -15.48 -1.02 0.60
C LEU A 38 -16.45 -0.38 -0.42
N GLU A 39 -15.90 0.36 -1.39
CA GLU A 39 -16.60 1.01 -2.49
C GLU A 39 -16.71 0.10 -3.73
N GLY A 40 -16.14 -1.10 -3.69
CA GLY A 40 -16.12 -2.07 -4.78
C GLY A 40 -14.72 -2.30 -5.37
N LEU A 41 -14.67 -2.92 -6.56
CA LEU A 41 -13.40 -3.23 -7.21
C LEU A 41 -12.74 -1.96 -7.76
N MET A 42 -11.56 -1.62 -7.28
CA MET A 42 -10.76 -0.50 -7.76
C MET A 42 -9.49 -0.97 -8.46
N THR A 43 -8.96 -0.15 -9.35
CA THR A 43 -7.70 -0.41 -10.06
C THR A 43 -6.63 0.58 -9.61
N ALA A 44 -5.51 0.05 -9.10
CA ALA A 44 -4.31 0.80 -8.78
C ALA A 44 -3.34 0.75 -9.96
N SER A 45 -2.81 1.91 -10.35
CA SER A 45 -1.80 2.03 -11.39
C SER A 45 -0.40 1.82 -10.81
N PRO A 46 0.61 1.46 -11.62
CA PRO A 46 2.01 1.49 -11.18
C PRO A 46 2.37 2.82 -10.51
N GLY A 47 2.96 2.75 -9.32
CA GLY A 47 3.30 3.90 -8.48
C GLY A 47 2.26 4.22 -7.41
N ASP A 48 1.01 3.75 -7.54
CA ASP A 48 0.01 3.95 -6.49
C ASP A 48 0.38 3.17 -5.21
N TRP A 49 -0.04 3.71 -4.07
CA TRP A 49 0.10 3.09 -2.77
C TRP A 49 -1.17 2.34 -2.42
N ILE A 50 -1.06 1.10 -1.96
CA ILE A 50 -2.13 0.39 -1.28
C ILE A 50 -1.97 0.62 0.20
N VAL A 51 -2.93 1.31 0.80
CA VAL A 51 -2.98 1.60 2.24
C VAL A 51 -3.94 0.63 2.90
N THR A 52 -3.53 0.07 4.03
CA THR A 52 -4.39 -0.76 4.88
C THR A 52 -4.94 0.10 6.02
N GLY A 53 -6.25 0.29 6.06
CA GLY A 53 -6.97 0.98 7.11
C GLY A 53 -7.06 0.17 8.41
N ILE A 54 -7.67 0.76 9.44
CA ILE A 54 -7.64 0.22 10.81
C ILE A 54 -8.38 -1.12 10.93
N LYS A 55 -9.41 -1.36 10.11
CA LYS A 55 -10.17 -2.62 10.12
C LYS A 55 -9.65 -3.62 9.09
N GLY A 56 -8.51 -3.36 8.47
CA GLY A 56 -7.90 -4.21 7.44
C GLY A 56 -8.41 -3.94 6.02
N GLU A 57 -9.32 -2.98 5.84
CA GLU A 57 -9.75 -2.53 4.52
C GLU A 57 -8.59 -1.93 3.73
N GLN A 58 -8.61 -2.10 2.41
CA GLN A 58 -7.57 -1.56 1.53
C GLN A 58 -8.13 -0.51 0.58
N TYR A 59 -7.31 0.47 0.25
CA TYR A 59 -7.64 1.51 -0.73
C TYR A 59 -6.37 1.98 -1.47
N PRO A 60 -6.49 2.31 -2.77
CA PRO A 60 -5.39 2.88 -3.52
C PRO A 60 -5.28 4.39 -3.22
N VAL A 61 -4.05 4.89 -3.09
CA VAL A 61 -3.75 6.30 -2.90
C VAL A 61 -2.71 6.72 -3.91
N LYS A 62 -2.95 7.84 -4.59
CA LYS A 62 -1.99 8.38 -5.56
C LYS A 62 -0.68 8.80 -4.87
N PRO A 63 0.48 8.64 -5.53
CA PRO A 63 1.78 8.89 -4.90
C PRO A 63 1.90 10.28 -4.27
N ASP A 64 1.46 11.32 -4.98
CA ASP A 64 1.47 12.71 -4.54
C ASP A 64 0.61 12.93 -3.27
N ILE A 65 -0.59 12.34 -3.24
CA ILE A 65 -1.46 12.37 -2.06
C ILE A 65 -0.83 11.60 -0.91
N PHE A 66 -0.23 10.44 -1.19
CA PHE A 66 0.38 9.61 -0.16
C PHE A 66 1.55 10.34 0.50
N GLU A 67 2.48 10.89 -0.29
CA GLU A 67 3.63 11.65 0.19
C GLU A 67 3.23 12.89 1.00
N ALA A 68 2.14 13.55 0.63
CA ALA A 68 1.64 14.72 1.34
C ALA A 68 0.95 14.39 2.68
N THR A 69 0.49 13.15 2.90
CA THR A 69 -0.39 12.81 4.03
C THR A 69 0.11 11.71 4.95
N TYR A 70 1.07 10.90 4.51
CA TYR A 70 1.65 9.79 5.27
C TYR A 70 3.15 10.01 5.45
N SER A 71 3.64 9.84 6.67
CA SER A 71 5.08 9.88 6.96
C SER A 71 5.59 8.48 7.32
N PRO A 72 6.74 8.02 6.79
CA PRO A 72 7.30 6.73 7.14
C PRO A 72 7.65 6.70 8.63
N ILE A 73 7.48 5.53 9.26
CA ILE A 73 7.98 5.26 10.61
C ILE A 73 9.01 4.12 10.53
N GLU A 74 10.08 4.23 11.32
CA GLU A 74 11.11 3.18 11.46
C GLU A 74 10.60 1.98 12.27
#